data_AF-A0A1V6BUR8-F1
#
_entry.id   AF-A0A1V6BUR8-F1
#
_cell.length_a   1.000
_cell.length_b   1.000
_cell.length_c   1.000
_cell.angle_alpha   90.00
_cell.angle_beta   90.00
_cell.angle_gamma   90.00
#
_symmetry.space_group_name_H-M   'P 1'
#
loop_
_entity.id
_entity.type
_entity.pdbx_description
1 polymer ?
#
loop_
_entity_poly.entity_id
_entity_poly.type
_entity_poly.pdbx_seq_one_letter_code
_entity_poly.pdbx_strand_id
1 'polypeptide(L)'
;MSSILKYSLTINLMNVQKIIIFTETLLEEDIDYNLFSKKIINDIEFIDSSLNIIYGEFIKNVKYYSNDNLIKIYYSCIKRFYKMLGRVSKNEDLLNSNLNFIHILKSVKRSLEKRLEYVRNFNYRIANKDSDKQCINEEEYSILLKSLE
;
A
#
# COMPACT_ATOMS: atom_id res chain seq x y z
N MET A 1 25.93 0.04 -5.98
CA MET A 1 25.27 0.36 -4.69
C MET A 1 23.83 0.85 -4.87
N SER A 2 23.52 1.70 -5.87
CA SER A 2 22.14 2.16 -6.13
C SER A 2 21.17 1.07 -6.60
N SER A 3 21.63 0.06 -7.35
CA SER A 3 20.80 -1.04 -7.85
C SER A 3 20.25 -1.92 -6.71
N ILE A 4 21.10 -2.32 -5.76
CA ILE A 4 20.72 -3.17 -4.61
C ILE A 4 19.63 -2.50 -3.76
N LEU A 5 19.80 -1.21 -3.47
CA LEU A 5 18.82 -0.41 -2.73
C LEU A 5 17.47 -0.31 -3.48
N LYS A 6 17.52 -0.11 -4.81
CA LYS A 6 16.32 -0.05 -5.68
C LYS A 6 15.55 -1.37 -5.72
N TYR A 7 16.27 -2.49 -5.84
CA TYR A 7 15.66 -3.82 -5.82
C TYR A 7 15.03 -4.12 -4.45
N SER A 8 15.70 -3.76 -3.36
CA SER A 8 15.20 -3.98 -2.00
C SER A 8 13.86 -3.28 -1.73
N LEU A 9 13.72 -1.99 -2.09
CA LEU A 9 12.46 -1.26 -1.88
C LEU A 9 11.31 -1.83 -2.71
N THR A 10 11.59 -2.23 -3.95
CA THR A 10 10.57 -2.81 -4.83
C THR A 10 10.08 -4.14 -4.28
N ILE A 11 10.99 -5.02 -3.85
CA ILE A 11 10.66 -6.32 -3.23
C ILE A 11 9.83 -6.12 -1.95
N ASN A 12 10.25 -5.19 -1.08
CA ASN A 12 9.52 -4.90 0.16
C ASN A 12 8.10 -4.40 -0.13
N LEU A 13 7.94 -3.54 -1.13
CA LEU A 13 6.63 -3.02 -1.52
C LEU A 13 5.74 -4.11 -2.13
N MET A 14 6.30 -5.02 -2.93
CA MET A 14 5.58 -6.19 -3.44
C MET A 14 5.13 -7.12 -2.31
N ASN A 15 5.97 -7.32 -1.28
CA ASN A 15 5.60 -8.13 -0.12
C ASN A 15 4.46 -7.49 0.67
N VAL A 16 4.50 -6.18 0.90
CA VAL A 16 3.38 -5.45 1.52
C VAL A 16 2.10 -5.61 0.70
N GLN A 17 2.21 -5.52 -0.63
CA GLN A 17 1.06 -5.68 -1.52
C GLN A 17 0.45 -7.10 -1.45
N LYS A 18 1.28 -8.14 -1.35
CA LYS A 18 0.81 -9.52 -1.13
C LYS A 18 0.06 -9.66 0.19
N ILE A 19 0.55 -9.03 1.26
CA ILE A 19 -0.13 -9.05 2.56
C ILE A 19 -1.50 -8.37 2.45
N ILE A 20 -1.58 -7.20 1.79
CA ILE A 20 -2.86 -6.52 1.55
C ILE A 20 -3.85 -7.43 0.81
N ILE A 21 -3.41 -8.10 -0.27
CA ILE A 21 -4.27 -9.01 -1.05
C ILE A 21 -4.75 -10.18 -0.19
N PHE A 22 -3.85 -10.78 0.58
CA PHE A 22 -4.20 -11.88 1.46
C PHE A 22 -5.21 -11.46 2.53
N THR A 23 -4.97 -10.32 3.21
CA THR A 23 -5.92 -9.78 4.18
C THR A 23 -7.25 -9.41 3.53
N GLU A 24 -7.24 -8.87 2.31
CA GLU A 24 -8.44 -8.57 1.52
C GLU A 24 -9.25 -9.84 1.21
N THR A 25 -8.58 -10.94 0.86
CA THR A 25 -9.23 -12.24 0.58
C THR A 25 -9.88 -12.79 1.85
N LEU A 26 -9.21 -12.70 3.01
CA LEU A 26 -9.80 -13.07 4.29
C LEU A 26 -11.04 -12.22 4.64
N LEU A 27 -11.12 -10.98 4.13
CA LEU A 27 -12.26 -10.08 4.26
C LEU A 27 -13.40 -10.35 3.27
N GLU A 28 -13.23 -11.24 2.30
CA GLU A 28 -14.25 -11.61 1.32
C GLU A 28 -14.84 -12.99 1.59
N GLU A 29 -14.05 -13.92 2.14
CA GLU A 29 -14.41 -15.33 2.30
C GLU A 29 -15.33 -15.64 3.51
N ASP A 30 -15.98 -14.64 4.11
CA ASP A 30 -16.88 -14.79 5.28
C ASP A 30 -16.26 -15.60 6.46
N ILE A 31 -14.93 -15.57 6.56
CA ILE A 31 -14.18 -16.17 7.67
C ILE A 31 -14.59 -15.46 8.96
N ASP A 32 -14.70 -16.19 10.07
CA ASP A 32 -15.12 -15.65 11.37
C ASP A 32 -14.24 -14.47 11.80
N TYR A 33 -14.70 -13.26 11.47
CA TYR A 33 -13.97 -12.01 11.69
C TYR A 33 -13.68 -11.76 13.15
N ASN A 34 -14.53 -12.26 14.06
CA ASN A 34 -14.33 -12.08 15.48
C ASN A 34 -13.08 -12.84 15.93
N LEU A 35 -12.85 -14.04 15.40
CA LEU A 35 -11.67 -14.86 15.69
C LEU A 35 -10.38 -14.23 15.16
N PHE A 36 -10.43 -13.55 14.01
CA PHE A 36 -9.26 -12.96 13.36
C PHE A 36 -9.11 -11.44 13.57
N SER A 37 -10.03 -10.81 14.31
CA SER A 37 -10.07 -9.35 14.53
C SER A 37 -8.71 -8.80 14.98
N LYS A 38 -8.09 -9.41 15.99
CA LYS A 38 -6.75 -9.02 16.48
C LYS A 38 -5.65 -9.14 15.42
N LYS A 39 -5.70 -10.17 14.58
CA LYS A 39 -4.75 -10.34 13.47
C LYS A 39 -4.95 -9.24 12.43
N ILE A 40 -6.20 -8.96 12.06
CA ILE A 40 -6.54 -7.90 11.09
C ILE A 40 -6.03 -6.54 11.59
N ILE A 41 -6.19 -6.25 12.89
CA ILE A 41 -5.65 -5.03 13.52
C ILE A 41 -4.13 -4.95 13.35
N ASN A 42 -3.43 -6.00 13.77
CA ASN A 42 -1.96 -6.05 13.69
C ASN A 42 -1.47 -5.93 12.24
N ASP A 43 -2.15 -6.59 11.29
CA ASP A 43 -1.82 -6.52 9.86
C ASP A 43 -1.99 -5.08 9.35
N ILE A 44 -3.06 -4.39 9.72
CA ILE A 44 -3.31 -2.99 9.34
C ILE A 44 -2.19 -2.07 9.86
N GLU A 45 -1.81 -2.19 11.13
CA GLU A 45 -0.74 -1.38 11.73
C GLU A 45 0.62 -1.69 11.08
N PHE A 46 0.89 -2.97 10.81
CA PHE A 46 2.10 -3.41 10.13
C PHE A 46 2.19 -2.87 8.71
N ILE A 47 1.11 -2.98 7.93
CA ILE A 47 1.04 -2.46 6.56
C ILE A 47 1.27 -0.95 6.58
N ASP A 48 0.60 -0.20 7.46
CA ASP A 48 0.75 1.26 7.54
C ASP A 48 2.19 1.68 7.85
N SER A 49 2.79 1.06 8.86
CA SER A 49 4.16 1.31 9.28
C SER A 49 5.15 0.99 8.18
N SER A 50 4.97 -0.15 7.49
CA SER A 50 5.84 -0.58 6.40
C SER A 50 5.77 0.39 5.21
N LEU A 51 4.57 0.83 4.82
CA LEU A 51 4.39 1.82 3.76
C LEU A 51 5.07 3.16 4.11
N ASN A 52 4.99 3.60 5.37
CA ASN A 52 5.67 4.81 5.83
C ASN A 52 7.19 4.69 5.75
N ILE A 53 7.76 3.55 6.19
CA ILE A 53 9.20 3.31 6.12
C ILE A 53 9.68 3.29 4.66
N ILE A 54 8.99 2.53 3.79
CA ILE A 54 9.34 2.41 2.37
C ILE A 54 9.30 3.79 1.69
N TYR A 55 8.26 4.58 1.97
CA TYR A 55 8.13 5.91 1.37
C TYR A 55 9.16 6.90 1.89
N GLY A 56 9.45 6.87 3.20
CA GLY A 56 10.52 7.69 3.78
C GLY A 56 11.88 7.37 3.17
N GLU A 57 12.20 6.09 2.99
CA GLU A 57 13.43 5.65 2.32
C GLU A 57 13.48 6.04 0.84
N PHE A 58 12.34 6.00 0.14
CA PHE A 58 12.24 6.52 -1.22
C PHE A 58 12.59 8.01 -1.27
N ILE A 59 11.95 8.85 -0.43
CA ILE A 59 12.15 10.30 -0.43
C ILE A 59 13.62 10.67 -0.12
N LYS A 60 14.21 10.05 0.90
CA LYS A 60 15.62 10.31 1.28
C LYS A 60 16.59 10.07 0.13
N ASN A 61 16.25 9.13 -0.76
CA ASN A 61 17.12 8.64 -1.83
C ASN A 61 16.58 8.96 -3.23
N VAL A 62 15.66 9.94 -3.39
CA VAL A 62 15.03 10.30 -4.68
C VAL A 62 16.05 10.49 -5.80
N LYS A 63 17.21 11.10 -5.51
CA LYS A 63 18.30 11.31 -6.49
C LYS A 63 18.82 10.01 -7.11
N TYR A 64 18.76 8.89 -6.39
CA TYR A 64 19.17 7.57 -6.85
C TYR A 64 18.02 6.78 -7.48
N TYR A 65 16.78 7.19 -7.21
CA TYR A 65 15.56 6.59 -7.74
C TYR A 65 14.93 7.51 -8.78
N SER A 66 15.52 7.56 -9.97
CA SER A 66 14.96 8.24 -11.14
C SER A 66 13.70 7.57 -11.70
N ASN A 67 13.05 6.67 -10.95
CA ASN A 67 12.07 5.73 -11.49
C ASN A 67 10.65 6.07 -11.04
N ASP A 68 9.86 6.65 -11.95
CA ASP A 68 8.42 6.89 -11.76
C ASP A 68 7.64 5.60 -11.45
N ASN A 69 8.17 4.42 -11.85
CA ASN A 69 7.52 3.13 -11.59
C ASN A 69 7.39 2.81 -10.09
N LEU A 70 8.37 3.17 -9.25
CA LEU A 70 8.27 2.88 -7.81
C LEU A 70 7.18 3.73 -7.15
N ILE A 71 7.05 5.00 -7.56
CA ILE A 71 5.96 5.87 -7.12
C ILE A 71 4.61 5.33 -7.60
N LYS A 72 4.51 4.87 -8.86
CA LYS A 72 3.29 4.26 -9.41
C LYS A 72 2.88 3.01 -8.64
N ILE A 73 3.82 2.10 -8.35
CA ILE A 73 3.56 0.90 -7.55
C ILE A 73 3.13 1.30 -6.12
N TYR A 74 3.84 2.25 -5.51
CA TYR A 74 3.51 2.73 -4.17
C TYR A 74 2.11 3.33 -4.12
N TYR A 75 1.77 4.18 -5.09
CA TYR A 75 0.44 4.76 -5.25
C TYR A 75 -0.65 3.68 -5.38
N SER A 76 -0.40 2.65 -6.19
CA SER A 76 -1.32 1.52 -6.35
C SER A 76 -1.51 0.77 -5.03
N CYS A 77 -0.42 0.52 -4.31
CA CYS A 77 -0.41 -0.18 -3.02
C CYS A 77 -1.22 0.59 -1.95
N ILE A 78 -0.95 1.89 -1.76
CA ILE A 78 -1.72 2.71 -0.79
C ILE A 78 -3.20 2.84 -1.18
N LYS A 79 -3.52 2.89 -2.48
CA LYS A 79 -4.89 2.95 -2.97
C LYS A 79 -5.65 1.66 -2.68
N ARG A 80 -5.01 0.50 -2.86
CA ARG A 80 -5.58 -0.81 -2.52
C ARG A 80 -5.82 -0.92 -1.02
N PHE A 81 -4.83 -0.55 -0.23
CA PHE A 81 -4.96 -0.56 1.23
C PHE A 81 -6.10 0.35 1.71
N TYR A 82 -6.24 1.54 1.14
CA TYR A 82 -7.36 2.43 1.45
C TYR A 82 -8.74 1.81 1.15
N LYS A 83 -8.88 1.13 -0.01
CA LYS A 83 -10.11 0.39 -0.34
C LYS A 83 -10.40 -0.73 0.64
N MET A 84 -9.39 -1.52 1.00
CA MET A 84 -9.48 -2.60 1.99
C MET A 84 -10.00 -2.07 3.34
N LEU A 85 -9.42 -0.98 3.86
CA LEU A 85 -9.90 -0.33 5.08
C LEU A 85 -11.34 0.18 4.95
N GLY A 86 -11.75 0.60 3.74
CA GLY A 86 -13.11 0.94 3.40
C GLY A 86 -14.10 -0.20 3.66
N ARG A 87 -13.74 -1.43 3.31
CA ARG A 87 -14.53 -2.64 3.54
C ARG A 87 -14.55 -3.02 5.03
N VAL A 88 -13.39 -3.00 5.67
CA VAL A 88 -13.28 -3.26 7.12
C VAL A 88 -14.16 -2.30 7.93
N SER A 89 -14.25 -1.02 7.52
CA SER A 89 -15.09 -0.01 8.19
C SER A 89 -16.60 -0.26 8.06
N LYS A 90 -17.04 -1.21 7.22
CA LYS A 90 -18.45 -1.58 7.06
C LYS A 90 -18.84 -2.81 7.88
N ASN A 91 -17.88 -3.49 8.49
CA ASN A 91 -18.13 -4.69 9.28
C ASN A 91 -18.48 -4.29 10.72
N GLU A 92 -19.78 -4.21 11.02
CA GLU A 92 -20.29 -3.73 12.31
C GLU A 92 -19.89 -4.63 13.49
N ASP A 93 -19.87 -5.95 13.31
CA ASP A 93 -19.49 -6.91 14.36
C ASP A 93 -18.06 -6.69 14.84
N LEU A 94 -17.15 -6.44 13.89
CA LEU A 94 -15.75 -6.20 14.18
C LEU A 94 -15.50 -4.79 14.77
N LEU A 95 -16.34 -3.81 14.47
CA LEU A 95 -16.26 -2.47 15.08
C LEU A 95 -16.85 -2.45 16.50
N ASN A 96 -17.95 -3.17 16.72
CA ASN A 96 -18.63 -3.25 18.01
C ASN A 96 -17.82 -4.04 19.04
N SER A 97 -16.99 -4.98 18.60
CA SER A 97 -16.11 -5.76 19.47
C SER A 97 -14.85 -5.01 19.94
N ASN A 98 -14.47 -3.88 19.31
CA ASN A 98 -13.21 -3.21 19.63
C ASN A 98 -13.19 -1.68 19.33
N LEU A 99 -13.51 -0.86 20.33
CA LEU A 99 -13.48 0.61 20.20
C LEU A 99 -12.09 1.17 19.82
N ASN A 100 -11.01 0.59 20.33
CA ASN A 100 -9.64 1.01 19.97
C ASN A 100 -9.37 0.79 18.47
N PHE A 101 -9.95 -0.26 17.90
CA PHE A 101 -9.81 -0.52 16.48
C PHE A 101 -10.44 0.57 15.60
N ILE A 102 -11.58 1.11 16.00
CA ILE A 102 -12.24 2.22 15.30
C ILE A 102 -11.28 3.43 15.23
N HIS A 103 -10.57 3.72 16.31
CA HIS A 103 -9.58 4.81 16.34
C HIS A 103 -8.40 4.54 15.41
N ILE A 104 -7.85 3.32 15.43
CA ILE A 104 -6.77 2.91 14.53
C ILE A 104 -7.21 3.05 13.07
N LEU A 105 -8.37 2.49 12.70
CA LEU A 105 -8.91 2.58 11.34
C LEU A 105 -9.04 4.03 10.86
N LYS A 106 -9.64 4.90 11.68
CA LYS A 106 -9.82 6.32 11.35
C LYS A 106 -8.47 7.03 11.19
N SER A 107 -7.50 6.73 12.05
CA SER A 107 -6.16 7.29 12.00
C SER A 107 -5.43 6.88 10.71
N VAL A 108 -5.39 5.58 10.42
CA VAL A 108 -4.71 5.03 9.24
C VAL A 108 -5.37 5.53 7.95
N LYS A 109 -6.72 5.56 7.87
CA LYS A 109 -7.43 6.13 6.71
C LYS A 109 -7.03 7.58 6.44
N ARG A 110 -7.07 8.44 7.46
CA ARG A 110 -6.67 9.86 7.33
C ARG A 110 -5.21 9.99 6.88
N SER A 111 -4.33 9.14 7.40
CA SER A 111 -2.93 9.10 7.00
C SER A 111 -2.76 8.69 5.53
N LEU A 112 -3.53 7.71 5.06
CA LEU A 112 -3.53 7.28 3.66
C LEU A 112 -4.09 8.34 2.71
N GLU A 113 -5.16 9.05 3.09
CA GLU A 113 -5.73 10.15 2.29
C GLU A 113 -4.70 11.25 2.04
N LYS A 114 -4.02 11.69 3.11
CA LYS A 114 -2.94 12.68 3.01
C LYS A 114 -1.81 12.19 2.12
N ARG A 115 -1.42 10.90 2.24
CA ARG A 115 -0.36 10.30 1.39
C ARG A 115 -0.80 10.17 -0.08
N LEU A 116 -2.04 9.78 -0.34
CA LEU A 116 -2.60 9.72 -1.70
C LEU A 116 -2.59 11.09 -2.38
N GLU A 117 -2.98 12.14 -1.64
CA GLU A 117 -2.92 13.51 -2.11
C GLU A 117 -1.48 13.97 -2.35
N TYR A 118 -0.58 13.71 -1.40
CA TYR A 118 0.83 14.04 -1.52
C TYR A 118 1.49 13.36 -2.72
N VAL A 119 1.23 12.08 -2.95
CA VAL A 119 1.75 11.34 -4.11
C VAL A 119 1.15 11.83 -5.43
N ARG A 120 -0.14 12.20 -5.45
CA ARG A 120 -0.79 12.82 -6.61
C ARG A 120 -0.16 14.17 -6.98
N ASN A 121 0.17 14.96 -5.97
CA ASN A 121 0.74 16.30 -6.10
C ASN A 121 2.27 16.29 -6.06
N PHE A 122 2.91 15.12 -6.05
CA PHE A 122 4.36 15.01 -5.97
C PHE A 122 4.98 15.51 -7.29
N ASN A 123 5.46 16.75 -7.26
CA ASN A 123 5.92 17.58 -8.39
C ASN A 123 7.04 16.97 -9.27
N TYR A 124 7.53 15.77 -8.98
CA TYR A 124 8.55 15.09 -9.79
C TYR A 124 8.02 14.51 -11.11
N ARG A 125 6.69 14.33 -11.26
CA ARG A 125 6.08 13.91 -12.54
C ARG A 125 6.23 14.94 -13.66
N ILE A 126 6.40 16.22 -13.33
CA ILE A 126 6.54 17.30 -14.31
C ILE A 126 7.97 17.37 -14.86
N ALA A 127 8.98 16.99 -14.08
CA ALA A 127 10.39 17.12 -14.46
C ALA A 127 11.00 15.89 -15.17
N ASN A 128 10.37 14.70 -15.09
CA ASN A 128 10.94 13.43 -15.56
C ASN A 128 10.15 12.73 -16.67
N LYS A 129 9.20 13.43 -17.30
CA LYS A 129 8.33 12.93 -18.35
C LYS A 129 9.10 12.34 -19.56
N ASP A 130 10.36 12.71 -19.72
CA ASP A 130 11.22 12.33 -20.85
C ASP A 130 12.18 11.15 -20.56
N SER A 131 12.07 10.47 -19.40
CA SER A 131 13.02 9.41 -18.99
C SER A 131 12.43 7.99 -18.90
N ASP A 132 11.26 7.76 -19.52
CA ASP A 132 10.49 6.51 -19.45
C ASP A 132 11.24 5.29 -20.03
N LYS A 133 12.12 4.70 -19.23
CA LYS A 133 12.41 3.26 -19.29
C LYS A 133 11.49 2.56 -18.30
N GLN A 134 10.35 2.07 -18.80
CA GLN A 134 9.50 1.15 -18.06
C GLN A 134 10.37 -0.03 -17.57
N CYS A 135 10.49 -0.18 -16.25
CA CYS A 135 11.26 -1.27 -15.63
C CYS A 135 10.37 -2.47 -15.26
N ILE A 136 9.09 -2.43 -15.65
CA ILE A 136 8.12 -3.50 -15.41
C ILE A 136 7.89 -4.13 -16.79
N ASN A 137 8.16 -5.42 -16.92
CA ASN A 137 7.86 -6.11 -18.18
C ASN A 137 6.33 -6.27 -18.34
N GLU A 138 5.86 -6.53 -19.56
CA GLU A 138 4.42 -6.64 -19.83
C GLU A 138 3.74 -7.76 -19.02
N GLU A 139 4.48 -8.82 -18.66
CA GLU A 139 3.98 -9.90 -17.81
C GLU A 139 3.69 -9.43 -16.38
N GLU A 140 4.64 -8.76 -15.71
CA GLU A 140 4.47 -8.23 -14.36
C GLU A 140 3.35 -7.18 -14.31
N TYR A 141 3.23 -6.38 -15.38
CA TYR A 141 2.15 -5.41 -15.52
C TYR A 141 0.78 -6.09 -15.70
N SER A 142 0.72 -7.17 -16.49
CA SER A 142 -0.51 -7.95 -16.67
C SER A 142 -0.97 -8.63 -15.38
N ILE A 143 -0.03 -9.10 -14.56
CA ILE A 143 -0.32 -9.69 -13.24
C ILE A 143 -0.87 -8.63 -12.28
N LEU A 144 -0.30 -7.42 -12.31
CA LEU A 144 -0.79 -6.29 -11.53
C LEU A 144 -2.21 -5.85 -11.95
N LEU A 145 -2.49 -5.83 -13.26
CA LEU A 145 -3.81 -5.48 -13.80
C LEU A 145 -4.86 -6.57 -13.59
N LYS A 146 -4.53 -7.84 -13.77
CA LYS A 146 -5.45 -8.96 -13.48
C LYS A 146 -5.85 -9.03 -12.01
N SER A 147 -5.01 -8.52 -11.11
CA SER A 147 -5.38 -8.43 -9.69
C SER A 147 -6.36 -7.28 -9.37
N LEU A 148 -6.75 -6.47 -10.36
CA LEU A 148 -7.69 -5.35 -10.21
C LEU A 148 -9.08 -5.62 -10.81
N GLU A 149 -9.24 -6.71 -11.57
CA GLU A 149 -10.52 -7.30 -11.98
C GLU A 149 -11.04 -8.21 -10.87
#